data_AF-A0A6L4Z153-F1
#
_entry.id   AF-A0A6L4Z153-F1
#
_cell.length_a   1.000
_cell.length_b   1.000
_cell.length_c   1.000
_cell.angle_alpha   90.00
_cell.angle_beta   90.00
_cell.angle_gamma   90.00
#
_symmetry.space_group_name_H-M   'P 1'
#
loop_
_entity.id
_entity.type
_entity.pdbx_description
1 polymer ?
#
loop_
_entity_poly.entity_id
_entity_poly.type
_entity_poly.pdbx_seq_one_letter_code
_entity_poly.pdbx_strand_id
1 'polypeptide(L)'
;MNAFPIMLGVLCILTLGYRYYSAFIASKVLLLDNNTITPAYIMDDGQNYVPTNRWVLFGHHFAAITGAGPLIGPVLAAQFGF
;
A
#
# COMPACT_ATOMS: atom_id res chain seq x y z
N MET A 1 13.03 -15.73 26.03
CA MET A 1 11.77 -15.57 25.25
C MET A 1 12.11 -15.75 23.79
N ASN A 2 11.46 -16.69 23.09
CA ASN A 2 11.68 -16.86 21.65
C ASN A 2 10.93 -15.75 20.89
N ALA A 3 11.61 -15.02 20.02
CA ALA A 3 11.01 -13.90 19.27
C ALA A 3 10.00 -14.36 18.20
N PHE A 4 10.17 -15.59 17.68
CA PHE A 4 9.36 -16.16 16.62
C PHE A 4 7.84 -16.18 16.89
N PRO A 5 7.33 -16.70 18.02
CA PRO A 5 5.88 -16.69 18.30
C PRO A 5 5.30 -15.28 18.44
N ILE A 6 6.08 -14.32 18.96
CA ILE A 6 5.66 -12.92 19.06
C ILE A 6 5.50 -12.32 17.67
N MET A 7 6.50 -12.54 16.79
CA MET A 7 6.46 -12.07 15.41
C MET A 7 5.28 -12.65 14.63
N LEU A 8 5.01 -13.94 14.80
CA LEU A 8 3.87 -14.60 14.17
C LEU A 8 2.53 -14.01 14.64
N GLY A 9 2.39 -13.78 15.95
CA GLY A 9 1.20 -13.14 16.53
C GLY A 9 0.97 -11.73 15.97
N VAL A 10 2.02 -10.92 15.87
CA VAL A 10 1.94 -9.58 15.28
C VAL A 10 1.53 -9.63 13.81
N LEU A 11 2.14 -10.50 13.01
CA LEU A 11 1.77 -10.68 11.60
C LEU A 11 0.31 -11.10 11.44
N CYS A 12 -0.18 -12.02 12.28
CA CYS A 12 -1.58 -12.42 12.26
C CYS A 12 -2.51 -11.24 12.55
N ILE A 13 -2.25 -10.46 13.60
CA ILE A 13 -3.07 -9.29 13.95
C ILE A 13 -3.06 -8.25 12.84
N LEU A 14 -1.89 -7.92 12.28
CA LEU A 14 -1.77 -6.97 11.17
C LEU A 14 -2.50 -7.45 9.92
N THR A 15 -2.44 -8.74 9.62
CA THR A 15 -3.13 -9.33 8.46
C THR A 15 -4.65 -9.27 8.62
N LEU A 16 -5.15 -9.58 9.83
CA LEU A 16 -6.58 -9.48 10.14
C LEU A 16 -7.05 -8.03 10.07
N GLY A 17 -6.29 -7.11 10.69
CA GLY A 17 -6.55 -5.67 10.60
C GLY A 17 -6.62 -5.19 9.16
N TYR A 18 -5.62 -5.53 8.34
CA TYR A 18 -5.62 -5.22 6.92
C TYR A 18 -6.85 -5.78 6.21
N ARG A 19 -7.22 -7.05 6.43
CA ARG A 19 -8.34 -7.71 5.73
C ARG A 19 -9.70 -7.09 6.04
N TYR A 20 -9.99 -6.84 7.32
CA TYR A 20 -11.30 -6.35 7.74
C TYR A 20 -11.43 -4.84 7.61
N TYR A 21 -10.39 -4.10 7.99
CA TYR A 21 -10.43 -2.64 7.92
C TYR A 21 -10.39 -2.15 6.47
N SER A 22 -9.57 -2.73 5.59
CA SER A 22 -9.55 -2.33 4.18
C SER A 22 -10.89 -2.63 3.50
N ALA A 23 -11.53 -3.76 3.81
CA ALA A 23 -12.86 -4.09 3.29
C ALA A 23 -13.94 -3.12 3.79
N PHE A 24 -13.88 -2.69 5.06
CA PHE A 24 -14.78 -1.67 5.59
C PHE A 24 -14.60 -0.33 4.88
N ILE A 25 -13.36 0.16 4.75
CA ILE A 25 -13.07 1.41 4.05
C ILE A 25 -13.53 1.33 2.59
N ALA A 26 -13.24 0.22 1.90
CA ALA A 26 -13.60 0.07 0.50
C ALA A 26 -15.11 0.07 0.26
N SER A 27 -15.89 -0.57 1.15
CA SER A 27 -17.34 -0.75 0.97
C SER A 27 -18.19 0.37 1.58
N LYS A 28 -17.75 0.98 2.68
CA LYS A 28 -18.56 1.95 3.44
C LYS A 28 -18.10 3.39 3.32
N VAL A 29 -16.80 3.62 3.16
CA VAL A 29 -16.26 5.00 3.11
C VAL A 29 -16.07 5.44 1.67
N LEU A 30 -15.35 4.64 0.89
CA LEU A 30 -15.00 4.99 -0.49
C LEU A 30 -16.03 4.49 -1.51
N LEU A 31 -16.90 3.55 -1.11
CA LEU A 31 -17.91 2.93 -1.96
C LEU A 31 -17.35 2.53 -3.33
N LEU A 32 -16.26 1.76 -3.36
CA LEU A 32 -15.59 1.37 -4.60
C LEU A 32 -16.56 0.60 -5.49
N ASP A 33 -16.75 1.09 -6.71
CA ASP A 33 -17.51 0.44 -7.77
C ASP A 33 -16.59 0.15 -8.96
N ASN A 34 -16.49 -1.13 -9.33
CA ASN A 34 -15.68 -1.57 -10.46
C ASN A 34 -16.28 -1.17 -11.82
N ASN A 35 -17.56 -0.78 -11.87
CA ASN A 35 -18.20 -0.29 -13.10
C ASN A 35 -17.95 1.20 -13.33
N THR A 36 -17.41 1.91 -12.34
CA THR A 36 -17.11 3.34 -12.47
C THR A 36 -15.81 3.51 -13.26
N ILE A 37 -15.91 4.15 -14.42
CA ILE A 37 -14.76 4.48 -15.26
C ILE A 37 -13.98 5.61 -14.57
N THR A 38 -12.68 5.41 -14.36
CA THR A 38 -11.84 6.43 -13.70
C THR A 38 -11.65 7.66 -14.60
N PRO A 39 -11.51 8.86 -14.03
CA PRO A 39 -11.22 10.10 -14.76
C PRO A 39 -10.07 9.99 -15.77
N ALA A 40 -9.06 9.16 -15.48
CA ALA A 40 -7.94 8.89 -16.36
C ALA A 40 -8.34 8.39 -17.77
N TYR A 41 -9.51 7.76 -17.92
CA TYR A 41 -10.02 7.30 -19.22
C TYR A 41 -11.05 8.27 -19.83
N ILE A 42 -11.76 9.06 -19.01
CA ILE A 42 -12.82 9.96 -19.47
C ILE A 42 -12.25 11.30 -19.94
N MET A 43 -11.19 11.78 -19.28
CA MET A 43 -10.58 13.09 -19.50
C MET A 43 -9.12 12.96 -19.94
N ASP A 44 -8.79 11.95 -20.76
CA ASP A 44 -7.42 11.69 -21.21
C ASP A 44 -6.82 12.91 -21.95
N ASP A 45 -5.99 13.67 -21.24
CA ASP A 45 -5.39 14.91 -21.71
C ASP A 45 -3.88 14.77 -22.00
N GLY A 46 -3.31 13.57 -21.77
CA GLY A 46 -1.89 13.29 -21.94
C GLY A 46 -0.95 13.94 -20.92
N GLN A 47 -1.47 14.66 -19.91
CA GLN A 47 -0.66 15.30 -18.85
C GLN A 47 -1.16 15.01 -17.44
N ASN A 48 -2.41 15.39 -17.12
CA ASN A 48 -3.00 15.23 -15.78
C ASN A 48 -3.78 13.93 -15.64
N TYR A 49 -4.37 13.45 -16.73
CA TYR A 49 -5.20 12.26 -16.78
C TYR A 49 -4.62 11.33 -17.85
N VAL A 50 -3.85 10.34 -17.42
CA VAL A 50 -3.23 9.37 -18.33
C VAL A 50 -3.55 7.95 -17.84
N PRO A 51 -4.17 7.11 -18.70
CA PRO A 51 -4.50 5.75 -18.33
C PRO A 51 -3.20 4.95 -18.10
N THR A 52 -2.97 4.59 -16.84
CA THR A 52 -1.75 3.91 -16.40
C THR A 52 -2.07 2.52 -15.86
N ASN A 53 -1.14 1.57 -16.04
CA ASN A 53 -1.29 0.23 -15.49
C ASN A 53 -1.35 0.27 -13.95
N ARG A 54 -2.37 -0.39 -13.38
CA ARG A 54 -2.60 -0.51 -11.92
C ARG A 54 -1.37 -0.95 -11.11
N TRP A 55 -0.51 -1.81 -11.67
CA TRP A 55 0.69 -2.30 -10.98
C TRP A 55 1.76 -1.24 -10.86
N VAL A 56 1.90 -0.39 -11.88
CA VAL A 56 2.82 0.75 -11.87
C VAL A 56 2.34 1.79 -10.87
N LEU A 57 1.04 2.11 -10.89
CA LEU A 57 0.43 3.03 -9.93
C LEU A 57 0.61 2.55 -8.49
N PHE A 58 0.36 1.26 -8.24
CA PHE A 58 0.59 0.65 -6.93
C PHE A 58 2.04 0.79 -6.48
N GLY A 59 3.01 0.48 -7.36
CA GLY A 59 4.43 0.62 -7.05
C GLY A 59 4.81 2.06 -6.68
N HIS A 60 4.26 3.05 -7.38
CA HIS A 60 4.53 4.46 -7.10
C HIS A 60 3.98 4.89 -5.74
N HIS A 61 2.72 4.54 -5.43
CA HIS A 61 2.13 4.81 -4.12
C HIS A 61 2.86 4.07 -3.00
N PHE A 62 3.21 2.80 -3.22
CA PHE A 62 3.95 2.00 -2.26
C PHE A 62 5.32 2.61 -1.95
N ALA A 63 6.07 2.99 -2.97
CA ALA A 63 7.39 3.63 -2.80
C ALA A 63 7.27 4.95 -2.02
N ALA A 64 6.25 5.76 -2.31
CA ALA A 64 6.00 7.01 -1.59
C ALA A 64 5.71 6.80 -0.10
N ILE A 65 4.94 5.76 0.27
CA ILE A 65 4.58 5.45 1.66
C ILE A 65 5.75 4.80 2.41
N THR A 66 6.42 3.85 1.75
CA THR A 66 7.46 3.02 2.39
C THR A 66 8.84 3.67 2.45
N GLY A 67 9.03 4.80 1.75
CA GLY A 67 10.29 5.55 1.77
C GLY A 67 10.79 5.85 3.18
N ALA A 68 9.92 6.24 4.12
CA ALA A 68 10.34 6.69 5.44
C ALA A 68 10.79 5.58 6.41
N GLY A 69 10.14 4.42 6.39
CA GLY A 69 10.33 3.37 7.41
C GLY A 69 10.98 2.11 6.87
N PRO A 70 10.25 1.31 6.06
CA PRO A 70 10.75 0.04 5.53
C PRO A 70 12.03 0.13 4.69
N LEU A 71 12.26 1.27 4.02
CA LEU A 71 13.42 1.46 3.14
C LEU A 71 14.61 2.11 3.87
N ILE A 72 14.38 3.19 4.62
CA ILE A 72 15.46 3.91 5.34
C ILE A 72 16.05 3.06 6.47
N GLY A 73 15.24 2.32 7.23
CA GLY A 73 15.71 1.52 8.36
C GLY A 73 16.82 0.53 8.01
N PRO A 74 16.60 -0.41 7.06
CA PRO A 74 17.63 -1.34 6.62
C PRO A 74 18.85 -0.67 5.99
N VAL A 75 18.65 0.43 5.26
CA VAL A 75 19.75 1.19 4.65
C VAL A 75 20.63 1.84 5.71
N LEU A 76 20.04 2.43 6.75
CA LEU A 76 20.78 2.99 7.89
C LEU A 76 21.46 1.88 8.72
N ALA A 77 20.76 0.77 8.97
CA ALA A 77 21.34 -0.39 9.67
C ALA A 77 22.59 -0.92 8.94
N ALA A 78 22.50 -1.07 7.61
CA ALA A 78 23.63 -1.47 6.78
C ALA A 78 24.78 -0.43 6.77
N GLN A 79 24.48 0.87 6.81
CA GLN A 79 25.50 1.92 6.90
C GLN A 79 26.21 1.97 8.26
N PHE A 80 25.50 1.73 9.35
CA PHE A 80 26.04 1.80 10.71
C PHE A 80 26.49 0.44 11.28
N GLY A 81 26.42 -0.64 10.50
CA GLY A 81 27.01 -1.94 10.81
C GLY A 81 26.17 -2.84 11.72
N PHE A 82 24.84 -2.76 11.64
CA PHE A 82 23.90 -3.68 12.30
C PHE A 82 23.47 -4.83 11.37
#